data_AF-A0AAU7CET7-F1
#
_entry.id   AF-A0AAU7CET7-F1
#
_cell.length_a   1.000
_cell.length_b   1.000
_cell.length_c   1.000
_cell.angle_alpha   90.00
_cell.angle_beta   90.00
_cell.angle_gamma   90.00
#
_symmetry.space_group_name_H-M   'P 1'
#
loop_
_entity.id
_entity.type
_entity.pdbx_description
1 polymer ?
#
loop_
_entity_poly.entity_id
_entity_poly.type
_entity_poly.pdbx_seq_one_letter_code
_entity_poly.pdbx_strand_id
1 'polypeptide(L)'
;MNQRHLLLALGLCQALAYGHGMAFAAERVQLLGWDQPAVHFPGGGRDSFELTARTGWPRGLSGQFALRIVLPLGQVETQPLRVEPGQSPRRIPVYVPASAVRNLRPASVLIRVSVLDPATNAELSNAIEARIDDFPHPRAEDSDQAVGPIGWGTPLAGPPGEARLLPRPGPEALQFVRVPGSNAQPGFFIATTEVSNAQAGRLLSDYDPRAGRSDEFLLESPAQPAIGLTPRKAQALLAQLGKLDRSGVVYRLPTVPEWDRAARAGRSTRFWWGEEPLNVEGANFLGSEPTLPGDTTASTRPGLGVPQFQASPWHLFHTFGNAAEWATAPPDGFARLGGHFRTEPAESVTKIEVSDADSTGPDPYVGVRPVFDLDAQTGSDLVKKTLAGDPRLAKLEAQFDPDRATVTLQGTLPESSWRALADRKIASLWFVAAVENRVQTPTFAKGQLARLGGLAGPVRRITPLGRWFYEVPLEVRWSDPLPVSGTEWWVNVYLPGGGHMSHRLATTEPDRSRRLTVMIDRSRMSAAGLAANAPVSVALSLGGEAANSADPRVVSNLVPVRWQLK
;
A
#
# COMPACT_ATOMS: atom_id res chain seq x y z
N MET A 1 -83.73 -42.36 -55.92
CA MET A 1 -82.59 -43.30 -55.97
C MET A 1 -81.35 -42.51 -56.31
N ASN A 2 -80.27 -42.79 -55.60
CA ASN A 2 -78.90 -42.88 -56.09
C ASN A 2 -78.47 -41.97 -57.27
N GLN A 3 -77.23 -41.50 -57.10
CA GLN A 3 -76.31 -41.03 -58.13
C GLN A 3 -76.28 -39.53 -58.44
N ARG A 4 -75.01 -39.12 -58.54
CA ARG A 4 -74.40 -38.36 -59.64
C ARG A 4 -74.35 -36.84 -59.50
N HIS A 5 -73.12 -36.37 -59.75
CA HIS A 5 -72.80 -35.12 -60.47
C HIS A 5 -73.12 -33.84 -59.66
N LEU A 6 -72.45 -32.71 -59.79
CA LEU A 6 -71.29 -32.14 -60.49
C LEU A 6 -71.32 -30.65 -60.05
N LEU A 7 -70.21 -29.92 -60.23
CA LEU A 7 -70.08 -28.46 -60.49
C LEU A 7 -68.99 -27.86 -59.59
N LEU A 8 -67.75 -27.73 -60.09
CA LEU A 8 -67.22 -26.69 -60.99
C LEU A 8 -67.20 -25.31 -60.29
N ALA A 9 -66.16 -24.47 -60.37
CA ALA A 9 -64.77 -24.54 -60.79
C ALA A 9 -64.22 -23.10 -60.66
N LEU A 10 -62.92 -22.95 -60.95
CA LEU A 10 -62.17 -21.72 -61.21
C LEU A 10 -61.70 -21.01 -59.94
N GLY A 11 -60.42 -20.96 -59.60
CA GLY A 11 -59.21 -21.16 -60.39
C GLY A 11 -58.32 -19.94 -60.16
N LEU A 12 -57.13 -20.13 -59.61
CA LEU A 12 -55.87 -19.52 -60.06
C LEU A 12 -54.72 -19.91 -59.10
N CYS A 13 -53.73 -20.58 -59.68
CA CYS A 13 -52.29 -20.55 -59.39
C CYS A 13 -51.76 -20.69 -57.94
N GLN A 14 -51.20 -21.89 -57.68
CA GLN A 14 -49.84 -22.17 -57.13
C GLN A 14 -49.24 -21.10 -56.19
N ALA A 15 -48.86 -21.37 -54.94
CA ALA A 15 -47.85 -22.34 -54.53
C ALA A 15 -47.71 -22.29 -53.00
N LEU A 16 -47.39 -23.45 -52.43
CA LEU A 16 -47.23 -23.75 -51.01
C LEU A 16 -46.19 -22.88 -50.28
N ALA A 17 -46.56 -22.42 -49.08
CA ALA A 17 -45.65 -22.40 -47.94
C ALA A 17 -46.44 -22.65 -46.64
N TYR A 18 -46.11 -23.77 -45.99
CA TYR A 18 -46.51 -24.18 -44.66
C TYR A 18 -46.14 -23.13 -43.60
N GLY A 19 -46.92 -23.05 -42.53
CA GLY A 19 -46.53 -22.33 -41.32
C GLY A 19 -47.52 -22.50 -40.18
N HIS A 20 -47.56 -23.67 -39.55
CA HIS A 20 -48.07 -23.81 -38.19
C HIS A 20 -47.28 -22.86 -37.28
N GLY A 21 -47.97 -21.92 -36.62
CA GLY A 21 -47.38 -21.08 -35.60
C GLY A 21 -46.96 -21.93 -34.40
N MET A 22 -45.70 -22.37 -34.40
CA MET A 22 -45.03 -22.80 -33.19
C MET A 22 -44.99 -21.61 -32.22
N ALA A 23 -45.59 -21.77 -31.04
CA ALA A 23 -45.26 -20.94 -29.91
C ALA A 23 -43.78 -21.20 -29.57
N PHE A 24 -42.89 -20.35 -30.09
CA PHE A 24 -41.49 -20.34 -29.64
C PHE A 24 -41.52 -20.09 -28.13
N ALA A 25 -41.04 -21.06 -27.36
CA ALA A 25 -40.69 -20.83 -25.96
C ALA A 25 -39.77 -19.59 -25.95
N ALA A 26 -40.18 -18.52 -25.27
CA ALA A 26 -39.40 -17.28 -25.20
C ALA A 26 -37.94 -17.64 -24.92
N GLU A 27 -37.01 -17.16 -25.75
CA GLU A 27 -35.58 -17.40 -25.53
C GLU A 27 -35.21 -16.86 -24.13
N ARG A 28 -35.05 -17.76 -23.17
CA ARG A 28 -34.74 -17.42 -21.78
C ARG A 28 -33.24 -17.37 -21.60
N VAL A 29 -32.78 -16.39 -20.82
CA VAL A 29 -31.39 -16.33 -20.39
C VAL A 29 -31.11 -17.51 -19.48
N GLN A 30 -30.03 -18.24 -19.71
CA GLN A 30 -29.62 -19.31 -18.80
C GLN A 30 -28.47 -18.84 -17.89
N LEU A 31 -28.69 -18.84 -16.58
CA LEU A 31 -27.64 -18.60 -15.59
C LEU A 31 -26.99 -19.95 -15.22
N LEU A 32 -25.70 -20.09 -15.50
CA LEU A 32 -24.92 -21.34 -15.44
C LEU A 32 -24.13 -21.50 -14.12
N GLY A 33 -24.42 -20.66 -13.13
CA GLY A 33 -23.72 -20.59 -11.85
C GLY A 33 -22.61 -19.53 -11.80
N TRP A 34 -21.93 -19.44 -10.67
CA TRP A 34 -20.86 -18.48 -10.44
C TRP A 34 -19.57 -18.91 -11.15
N ASP A 35 -18.87 -17.93 -11.72
CA ASP A 35 -17.59 -18.14 -12.42
C ASP A 35 -16.44 -18.36 -11.43
N GLN A 36 -16.51 -17.71 -10.27
CA GLN A 36 -15.50 -17.69 -9.21
C GLN A 36 -16.13 -17.24 -7.88
N PRO A 37 -15.45 -17.46 -6.73
CA PRO A 37 -15.84 -16.82 -5.47
C PRO A 37 -15.91 -15.29 -5.61
N ALA A 38 -16.78 -14.67 -4.83
CA ALA A 38 -17.02 -13.23 -4.89
C ALA A 38 -15.74 -12.43 -4.60
N VAL A 39 -15.59 -11.29 -5.27
CA VAL A 39 -14.48 -10.36 -5.04
C VAL A 39 -14.98 -9.20 -4.19
N HIS A 40 -14.26 -8.86 -3.11
CA HIS A 40 -14.61 -7.70 -2.28
C HIS A 40 -14.26 -6.40 -3.00
N PHE A 41 -15.24 -5.50 -3.14
CA PHE A 41 -15.10 -4.21 -3.82
C PHE A 41 -15.34 -3.06 -2.83
N PRO A 42 -14.27 -2.40 -2.32
CA PRO A 42 -14.40 -1.33 -1.35
C PRO A 42 -14.80 0.00 -2.02
N GLY A 43 -15.97 0.54 -1.67
CA GLY A 43 -16.44 1.85 -2.11
C GLY A 43 -16.87 2.68 -0.90
N GLY A 44 -16.28 3.88 -0.72
CA GLY A 44 -16.48 4.76 0.44
C GLY A 44 -17.95 5.11 0.74
N GLY A 45 -18.65 4.21 1.44
CA GLY A 45 -20.07 4.30 1.81
C GLY A 45 -20.98 3.18 1.26
N ARG A 46 -20.52 2.33 0.33
CA ARG A 46 -21.27 1.19 -0.26
C ARG A 46 -20.32 0.02 -0.54
N ASP A 47 -19.86 -0.60 0.54
CA ASP A 47 -19.01 -1.80 0.49
C ASP A 47 -19.80 -2.97 -0.14
N SER A 48 -19.30 -3.60 -1.21
CA SER A 48 -20.01 -4.67 -1.92
C SER A 48 -19.10 -5.85 -2.28
N PHE A 49 -19.71 -6.99 -2.57
CA PHE A 49 -19.08 -8.15 -3.16
C PHE A 49 -19.54 -8.28 -4.61
N GLU A 50 -18.61 -8.37 -5.54
CA GLU A 50 -18.91 -8.67 -6.93
C GLU A 50 -18.92 -10.19 -7.13
N LEU A 51 -20.08 -10.72 -7.48
CA LEU A 51 -20.26 -12.09 -7.97
C LEU A 51 -20.34 -12.04 -9.51
N THR A 52 -19.62 -12.92 -10.20
CA THR A 52 -19.69 -13.01 -11.67
C THR A 52 -20.53 -14.21 -12.07
N ALA A 53 -21.74 -13.99 -12.59
CA ALA A 53 -22.59 -15.06 -13.10
C ALA A 53 -22.19 -15.44 -14.52
N ARG A 54 -22.00 -16.74 -14.79
CA ARG A 54 -21.83 -17.24 -16.16
C ARG A 54 -23.19 -17.39 -16.83
N THR A 55 -23.26 -17.04 -18.11
CA THR A 55 -24.52 -16.96 -18.84
C THR A 55 -24.48 -17.64 -20.20
N GLY A 56 -25.54 -18.40 -20.49
CA GLY A 56 -25.95 -18.76 -21.85
C GLY A 56 -26.92 -17.69 -22.35
N TRP A 57 -26.39 -16.56 -22.84
CA TRP A 57 -27.21 -15.45 -23.29
C TRP A 57 -27.62 -15.61 -24.76
N PRO A 58 -28.91 -15.59 -25.12
CA PRO A 58 -29.36 -15.76 -26.51
C PRO A 58 -28.83 -14.65 -27.42
N ARG A 59 -28.32 -14.99 -28.62
CA ARG A 59 -27.67 -14.02 -29.53
C ARG A 59 -28.61 -12.91 -30.04
N GLY A 60 -29.93 -13.14 -30.01
CA GLY A 60 -30.94 -12.16 -30.45
C GLY A 60 -31.49 -11.28 -29.32
N LEU A 61 -31.21 -11.61 -28.05
CA LEU A 61 -31.83 -10.95 -26.91
C LEU A 61 -30.99 -9.74 -26.48
N SER A 62 -31.43 -8.54 -26.84
CA SER A 62 -30.77 -7.26 -26.52
C SER A 62 -31.78 -6.25 -25.97
N GLY A 63 -31.30 -5.23 -25.27
CA GLY A 63 -32.15 -4.21 -24.64
C GLY A 63 -31.84 -3.98 -23.15
N GLN A 64 -32.85 -3.47 -22.44
CA GLN A 64 -32.78 -3.18 -21.02
C GLN A 64 -33.33 -4.36 -20.22
N PHE A 65 -32.50 -4.87 -19.32
CA PHE A 65 -32.83 -5.94 -18.38
C PHE A 65 -32.54 -5.46 -16.96
N ALA A 66 -32.98 -6.24 -15.98
CA ALA A 66 -32.59 -6.03 -14.60
C ALA A 66 -32.23 -7.35 -13.92
N LEU A 67 -31.26 -7.31 -13.02
CA LEU A 67 -30.98 -8.40 -12.10
C LEU A 67 -31.84 -8.21 -10.86
N ARG A 68 -32.61 -9.23 -10.49
CA ARG A 68 -33.23 -9.33 -9.17
C ARG A 68 -32.29 -10.09 -8.26
N ILE A 69 -31.95 -9.47 -7.14
CA ILE A 69 -31.05 -10.01 -6.11
C ILE A 69 -31.86 -10.10 -4.82
N VAL A 70 -32.29 -11.29 -4.46
CA VAL A 70 -32.96 -11.55 -3.18
C VAL A 70 -31.87 -11.81 -2.14
N LEU A 71 -31.78 -10.95 -1.14
CA LEU A 71 -30.83 -11.01 -0.05
C LEU A 71 -31.32 -11.93 1.09
N PRO A 72 -30.44 -12.37 2.02
CA PRO A 72 -30.77 -13.36 3.04
C PRO A 72 -31.94 -13.02 3.97
N LEU A 73 -32.22 -11.73 4.17
CA LEU A 73 -33.32 -11.24 5.01
C LEU A 73 -34.61 -10.95 4.21
N GLY A 74 -34.70 -11.43 2.96
CA GLY A 74 -35.85 -11.25 2.08
C GLY A 74 -35.91 -9.88 1.39
N GLN A 75 -34.93 -9.01 1.64
CA GLN A 75 -34.77 -7.76 0.91
C GLN A 75 -34.47 -8.03 -0.56
N VAL A 76 -35.04 -7.25 -1.46
CA VAL A 76 -34.84 -7.39 -2.91
C VAL A 76 -34.12 -6.16 -3.44
N GLU A 77 -32.95 -6.38 -4.03
CA GLU A 77 -32.24 -5.35 -4.80
C GLU A 77 -32.39 -5.59 -6.29
N THR A 78 -32.42 -4.49 -7.05
CA THR A 78 -32.53 -4.52 -8.50
C THR A 78 -31.34 -3.81 -9.11
N GLN A 79 -30.62 -4.47 -10.03
CA GLN A 79 -29.50 -3.86 -10.75
C GLN A 79 -29.80 -3.74 -12.24
N PRO A 80 -29.59 -2.58 -12.86
CA PRO A 80 -29.78 -2.43 -14.29
C PRO A 80 -28.73 -3.25 -15.06
N LEU A 81 -29.18 -3.94 -16.10
CA LEU A 81 -28.32 -4.71 -17.00
C LEU A 81 -28.68 -4.34 -18.45
N ARG A 82 -27.75 -3.69 -19.14
CA ARG A 82 -27.95 -3.31 -20.55
C ARG A 82 -27.14 -4.22 -21.45
N VAL A 83 -27.79 -4.77 -22.48
CA VAL A 83 -27.14 -5.61 -23.51
C VAL A 83 -27.34 -4.95 -24.86
N GLU A 84 -26.24 -4.58 -25.53
CA GLU A 84 -26.30 -3.94 -26.83
C GLU A 84 -26.66 -4.93 -27.95
N PRO A 85 -27.27 -4.48 -29.06
CA PRO A 85 -27.56 -5.34 -30.20
C PRO A 85 -26.32 -6.11 -30.69
N GLY A 86 -26.47 -7.42 -30.90
CA GLY A 86 -25.39 -8.32 -31.33
C GLY A 86 -24.47 -8.81 -30.22
N GLN A 87 -24.63 -8.34 -28.97
CA GLN A 87 -23.92 -8.89 -27.82
C GLN A 87 -24.60 -10.16 -27.28
N SER A 88 -23.78 -11.12 -26.87
CA SER A 88 -24.19 -12.31 -26.12
C SER A 88 -23.24 -12.42 -24.92
N PRO A 89 -23.51 -11.68 -23.83
CA PRO A 89 -22.65 -11.69 -22.65
C PRO A 89 -22.52 -13.12 -22.13
N ARG A 90 -21.28 -13.55 -21.89
CA ARG A 90 -20.98 -14.85 -21.26
C ARG A 90 -20.84 -14.74 -19.75
N ARG A 91 -20.67 -13.51 -19.25
CA ARG A 91 -20.45 -13.16 -17.85
C ARG A 91 -21.17 -11.85 -17.56
N ILE A 92 -21.86 -11.79 -16.44
CA ILE A 92 -22.49 -10.57 -15.94
C ILE A 92 -22.11 -10.36 -14.47
N PRO A 93 -21.67 -9.15 -14.07
CA PRO A 93 -21.37 -8.85 -12.68
C PRO A 93 -22.67 -8.63 -11.89
N VAL A 94 -22.68 -9.08 -10.65
CA VAL A 94 -23.76 -8.95 -9.69
C VAL A 94 -23.17 -8.41 -8.40
N TYR A 95 -23.58 -7.21 -7.98
CA TYR A 95 -23.01 -6.58 -6.79
C TYR A 95 -23.88 -6.82 -5.56
N VAL A 96 -23.42 -7.59 -4.60
CA VAL A 96 -24.16 -7.80 -3.36
C VAL A 96 -23.62 -6.84 -2.30
N PRO A 97 -24.44 -6.07 -1.58
CA PRO A 97 -23.96 -5.28 -0.45
C PRO A 97 -23.24 -6.16 0.56
N ALA A 98 -22.06 -5.76 0.98
CA ALA A 98 -21.27 -6.56 1.92
C ALA A 98 -22.00 -6.72 3.27
N SER A 99 -22.83 -5.75 3.66
CA SER A 99 -23.71 -5.81 4.82
C SER A 99 -24.77 -6.91 4.76
N ALA A 100 -25.15 -7.36 3.56
CA ALA A 100 -26.15 -8.41 3.37
C ALA A 100 -25.60 -9.82 3.58
N VAL A 101 -24.27 -9.96 3.66
CA VAL A 101 -23.56 -11.25 3.74
C VAL A 101 -22.76 -11.34 5.04
N ARG A 102 -22.14 -10.22 5.44
CA ARG A 102 -21.34 -10.13 6.67
C ARG A 102 -22.25 -10.15 7.89
N ASN A 103 -21.79 -10.83 8.95
CA ASN A 103 -22.49 -10.89 10.24
C ASN A 103 -23.90 -11.47 10.14
N LEU A 104 -24.06 -12.44 9.24
CA LEU A 104 -25.11 -13.44 9.31
C LEU A 104 -24.49 -14.78 9.71
N ARG A 105 -25.32 -15.68 10.26
CA ARG A 105 -24.89 -17.08 10.38
C ARG A 105 -24.51 -17.59 8.98
N PRO A 106 -23.40 -18.33 8.83
CA PRO A 106 -23.00 -18.90 7.54
C PRO A 106 -24.15 -19.64 6.83
N ALA A 107 -24.92 -20.44 7.57
CA ALA A 107 -26.08 -21.17 7.05
C ALA A 107 -27.28 -20.29 6.68
N SER A 108 -27.33 -19.04 7.13
CA SER A 108 -28.40 -18.09 6.81
C SER A 108 -28.09 -17.29 5.54
N VAL A 109 -26.86 -17.30 5.04
CA VAL A 109 -26.51 -16.60 3.79
C VAL A 109 -27.02 -17.41 2.61
N LEU A 110 -28.12 -16.95 2.05
CA LEU A 110 -28.66 -17.42 0.79
C LEU A 110 -29.07 -16.22 -0.06
N ILE A 111 -28.41 -16.04 -1.20
CA ILE A 111 -28.70 -14.98 -2.14
C ILE A 111 -29.19 -15.60 -3.42
N ARG A 112 -30.34 -15.16 -3.91
CA ARG A 112 -30.93 -15.68 -5.14
C ARG A 112 -30.93 -14.61 -6.21
N VAL A 113 -30.36 -14.95 -7.37
CA VAL A 113 -30.19 -14.01 -8.48
C VAL A 113 -30.88 -14.52 -9.73
N SER A 114 -31.68 -13.66 -10.36
CA SER A 114 -32.30 -13.91 -11.66
C SER A 114 -32.39 -12.65 -12.52
N VAL A 115 -32.59 -12.83 -13.83
CA VAL A 115 -32.77 -11.76 -14.81
C VAL A 115 -34.25 -11.52 -15.04
N LEU A 116 -34.65 -10.25 -15.09
CA LEU A 116 -36.01 -9.81 -15.30
C LEU A 116 -36.12 -8.85 -16.49
N ASP A 117 -37.34 -8.80 -17.04
CA ASP A 117 -37.82 -7.65 -17.81
C ASP A 117 -38.19 -6.51 -16.84
N PRO A 118 -37.54 -5.33 -16.92
CA PRO A 118 -37.80 -4.23 -16.01
C PRO A 118 -39.20 -3.59 -16.19
N ALA A 119 -39.83 -3.73 -17.35
CA ALA A 119 -41.16 -3.15 -17.62
C ALA A 119 -42.29 -4.02 -17.07
N THR A 120 -42.17 -5.34 -17.20
CA THR A 120 -43.20 -6.30 -16.80
C THR A 120 -42.91 -7.01 -15.48
N ASN A 121 -41.69 -6.87 -14.96
CA ASN A 121 -41.16 -7.58 -13.80
C ASN A 121 -41.19 -9.12 -13.97
N ALA A 122 -41.32 -9.59 -15.22
CA ALA A 122 -41.35 -11.00 -15.58
C ALA A 122 -39.94 -11.60 -15.51
N GLU A 123 -39.83 -12.80 -14.95
CA GLU A 123 -38.56 -13.51 -14.82
C GLU A 123 -38.17 -14.16 -16.16
N LEU A 124 -37.02 -13.74 -16.69
CA LEU A 124 -36.49 -14.14 -17.99
C LEU A 124 -35.37 -15.18 -17.91
N SER A 125 -34.96 -15.58 -16.69
CA SER A 125 -33.95 -16.61 -16.47
C SER A 125 -34.35 -17.63 -15.41
N ASN A 126 -33.59 -18.72 -15.31
CA ASN A 126 -33.54 -19.48 -14.05
C ASN A 126 -32.87 -18.63 -12.96
N ALA A 127 -33.05 -19.01 -11.70
CA ALA A 127 -32.31 -18.43 -10.61
C ALA A 127 -31.05 -19.25 -10.30
N ILE A 128 -30.01 -18.57 -9.83
CA ILE A 128 -28.82 -19.18 -9.22
C ILE A 128 -28.67 -18.68 -7.78
N GLU A 129 -28.07 -19.50 -6.93
CA GLU A 129 -27.91 -19.23 -5.51
C GLU A 129 -26.44 -18.97 -5.17
N ALA A 130 -26.15 -17.97 -4.36
CA ALA A 130 -24.87 -17.82 -3.67
C ALA A 130 -25.06 -18.08 -2.17
N ARG A 131 -24.19 -18.91 -1.60
CA ARG A 131 -24.10 -19.24 -0.17
C ARG A 131 -22.83 -18.64 0.41
N ILE A 132 -22.67 -18.73 1.73
CA ILE A 132 -21.49 -18.18 2.42
C ILE A 132 -20.15 -18.64 1.81
N ASP A 133 -20.07 -19.86 1.28
CA ASP A 133 -18.84 -20.41 0.66
C ASP A 133 -18.52 -19.78 -0.70
N ASP A 134 -19.48 -19.13 -1.34
CA ASP A 134 -19.26 -18.33 -2.55
C ASP A 134 -18.69 -16.95 -2.23
N PHE A 135 -18.61 -16.57 -0.95
CA PHE A 135 -18.00 -15.33 -0.49
C PHE A 135 -16.63 -15.61 0.15
N PRO A 136 -15.67 -14.69 0.03
CA PRO A 136 -14.36 -14.89 0.62
C PRO A 136 -14.49 -14.92 2.15
N HIS A 137 -14.15 -16.07 2.75
CA HIS A 137 -14.02 -16.23 4.20
C HIS A 137 -12.86 -15.39 4.75
N PRO A 138 -12.91 -14.93 6.01
CA PRO A 138 -11.69 -14.61 6.74
C PRO A 138 -10.83 -15.89 6.76
N ARG A 139 -9.69 -15.87 6.07
CA ARG A 139 -8.78 -17.02 5.90
C ARG A 139 -8.60 -17.82 7.20
N ALA A 140 -8.77 -19.15 7.12
CA ALA A 140 -8.20 -20.10 8.07
C ALA A 140 -7.84 -21.39 7.31
N GLU A 141 -6.56 -21.79 7.28
CA GLU A 141 -5.95 -22.63 8.33
C GLU A 141 -4.47 -22.92 8.02
N ASP A 142 -3.99 -22.74 6.78
CA ASP A 142 -2.58 -23.00 6.42
C ASP A 142 -1.99 -22.01 5.41
N SER A 143 -2.42 -20.75 5.39
CA SER A 143 -1.76 -19.76 4.53
C SER A 143 -0.54 -19.17 5.24
N ASP A 144 0.62 -19.75 4.91
CA ASP A 144 1.91 -19.08 4.90
C ASP A 144 1.79 -17.57 4.71
N GLN A 145 2.57 -16.82 5.51
CA GLN A 145 2.83 -15.39 5.39
C GLN A 145 1.77 -14.62 4.60
N ALA A 146 0.72 -14.13 5.25
CA ALA A 146 -0.27 -13.30 4.57
C ALA A 146 0.45 -12.17 3.81
N VAL A 147 0.45 -12.26 2.47
CA VAL A 147 0.87 -11.22 1.49
C VAL A 147 -0.13 -10.06 1.50
N GLY A 148 -0.63 -9.69 2.69
CA GLY A 148 -1.21 -8.39 2.92
C GLY A 148 -0.12 -7.31 2.78
N PRO A 149 -0.48 -6.03 2.87
CA PRO A 149 0.23 -4.90 2.26
C PRO A 149 1.69 -4.68 2.71
N ILE A 150 2.16 -5.36 3.77
CA ILE A 150 3.56 -5.40 4.18
C ILE A 150 4.25 -6.49 3.36
N GLY A 151 5.37 -6.15 2.73
CA GLY A 151 6.01 -7.06 1.77
C GLY A 151 6.01 -6.48 0.36
N TRP A 152 6.52 -5.27 0.18
CA TRP A 152 6.59 -4.62 -1.13
C TRP A 152 8.01 -4.27 -1.50
N GLY A 153 8.19 -3.93 -2.78
CA GLY A 153 9.46 -3.50 -3.34
C GLY A 153 10.43 -4.64 -3.56
N THR A 154 11.56 -4.31 -4.15
CA THR A 154 12.64 -5.26 -4.43
C THR A 154 13.87 -4.78 -3.67
N PRO A 155 14.43 -5.62 -2.77
CA PRO A 155 15.69 -5.28 -2.10
C PRO A 155 16.75 -4.90 -3.12
N LEU A 156 17.59 -3.92 -2.78
CA LEU A 156 18.73 -3.60 -3.64
C LEU A 156 19.59 -4.86 -3.80
N ALA A 157 19.81 -5.26 -5.05
CA ALA A 157 20.59 -6.42 -5.43
C ALA A 157 21.61 -6.00 -6.50
N GLY A 158 22.75 -6.67 -6.51
CA GLY A 158 23.86 -6.40 -7.41
C GLY A 158 25.15 -7.01 -6.87
N PRO A 159 26.24 -7.00 -7.65
CA PRO A 159 27.52 -7.55 -7.23
C PRO A 159 27.99 -6.96 -5.89
N PRO A 160 28.69 -7.74 -5.05
CA PRO A 160 29.34 -7.21 -3.85
C PRO A 160 30.30 -6.07 -4.20
N GLY A 161 30.31 -5.01 -3.40
CA GLY A 161 31.23 -3.89 -3.61
C GLY A 161 30.80 -2.86 -4.66
N GLU A 162 29.68 -3.07 -5.36
CA GLU A 162 29.15 -2.10 -6.32
C GLU A 162 28.04 -1.22 -5.73
N ALA A 163 27.97 0.04 -6.17
CA ALA A 163 26.91 0.94 -5.77
C ALA A 163 25.58 0.60 -6.44
N ARG A 164 24.48 0.87 -5.73
CA ARG A 164 23.12 0.48 -6.17
C ARG A 164 22.20 1.68 -6.17
N LEU A 165 21.56 1.95 -7.31
CA LEU A 165 20.59 3.03 -7.45
C LEU A 165 19.36 2.77 -6.59
N LEU A 166 18.94 3.77 -5.82
CA LEU A 166 17.67 3.73 -5.10
C LEU A 166 16.51 3.84 -6.09
N PRO A 167 15.42 3.06 -5.89
CA PRO A 167 14.32 3.00 -6.86
C PRO A 167 13.47 4.28 -6.92
N ARG A 168 13.59 5.15 -5.92
CA ARG A 168 12.77 6.35 -5.79
C ARG A 168 13.65 7.58 -5.57
N PRO A 169 13.34 8.71 -6.24
CA PRO A 169 14.03 9.94 -5.96
C PRO A 169 13.70 10.43 -4.54
N GLY A 170 14.67 11.06 -3.91
CA GLY A 170 14.49 11.84 -2.69
C GLY A 170 13.95 13.25 -2.95
N PRO A 171 14.08 14.14 -1.95
CA PRO A 171 13.71 15.55 -2.07
C PRO A 171 14.34 16.23 -3.28
N GLU A 172 13.66 17.23 -3.84
CA GLU A 172 14.10 17.94 -5.04
C GLU A 172 14.33 17.03 -6.28
N ALA A 173 13.69 15.86 -6.32
CA ALA A 173 13.86 14.84 -7.36
C ALA A 173 15.31 14.32 -7.52
N LEU A 174 16.14 14.48 -6.47
CA LEU A 174 17.49 13.94 -6.42
C LEU A 174 17.44 12.41 -6.37
N GLN A 175 18.21 11.76 -7.23
CA GLN A 175 18.39 10.31 -7.27
C GLN A 175 19.66 10.00 -6.50
N PHE A 176 19.69 8.88 -5.80
CA PHE A 176 20.79 8.51 -4.92
C PHE A 176 21.21 7.07 -5.18
N VAL A 177 22.50 6.80 -5.06
CA VAL A 177 23.02 5.43 -5.01
C VAL A 177 23.53 5.11 -3.61
N ARG A 178 23.38 3.85 -3.19
CA ARG A 178 24.03 3.28 -2.01
C ARG A 178 25.42 2.79 -2.41
N VAL A 179 26.49 3.40 -1.91
CA VAL A 179 27.89 2.97 -2.12
C VAL A 179 28.31 2.06 -0.96
N PRO A 180 28.45 0.74 -1.15
CA PRO A 180 28.66 -0.24 -0.06
C PRO A 180 29.86 0.10 0.82
N GLY A 181 29.79 -0.31 2.09
CA GLY A 181 30.93 -0.18 2.99
C GLY A 181 32.09 -1.10 2.60
N SER A 182 33.28 -0.77 3.09
CA SER A 182 34.46 -1.63 3.04
C SER A 182 35.03 -1.83 4.45
N ASN A 183 36.02 -2.71 4.60
CA ASN A 183 36.68 -2.92 5.90
C ASN A 183 37.34 -1.64 6.46
N ALA A 184 37.61 -0.65 5.62
CA ALA A 184 38.29 0.59 6.00
C ALA A 184 37.35 1.81 6.10
N GLN A 185 36.17 1.77 5.48
CA GLN A 185 35.29 2.92 5.38
C GLN A 185 33.81 2.50 5.41
N PRO A 186 32.94 3.17 6.17
CA PRO A 186 31.52 2.87 6.20
C PRO A 186 30.87 3.09 4.82
N GLY A 187 29.71 2.48 4.66
CA GLY A 187 28.87 2.72 3.48
C GLY A 187 28.10 4.02 3.60
N PHE A 188 27.81 4.67 2.48
CA PHE A 188 27.06 5.93 2.45
C PHE A 188 26.12 5.98 1.23
N PHE A 189 25.25 6.99 1.20
CA PHE A 189 24.41 7.30 0.05
C PHE A 189 24.83 8.62 -0.58
N ILE A 190 24.92 8.68 -1.91
CA ILE A 190 25.38 9.86 -2.63
C ILE A 190 24.47 10.16 -3.82
N ALA A 191 24.21 11.45 -4.06
CA ALA A 191 23.41 11.88 -5.19
C ALA A 191 24.07 11.51 -6.53
N THR A 192 23.27 11.10 -7.51
CA THR A 192 23.76 10.70 -8.84
C THR A 192 24.31 11.85 -9.66
N THR A 193 23.97 13.10 -9.30
CA THR A 193 24.37 14.32 -10.01
C THR A 193 24.77 15.42 -9.03
N GLU A 194 25.40 16.49 -9.52
CA GLU A 194 25.49 17.73 -8.74
C GLU A 194 24.09 18.32 -8.49
N VAL A 195 23.98 19.20 -7.50
CA VAL A 195 22.79 20.05 -7.32
C VAL A 195 22.71 21.04 -8.47
N SER A 196 21.53 21.21 -9.08
CA SER A 196 21.33 22.15 -10.18
C SER A 196 21.02 23.58 -9.72
N ASN A 197 21.18 24.54 -10.62
CA ASN A 197 20.77 25.94 -10.43
C ASN A 197 19.32 26.07 -9.91
N ALA A 198 18.39 25.31 -10.51
CA ALA A 198 16.98 25.35 -10.10
C ALA A 198 16.77 24.84 -8.66
N GLN A 199 17.51 23.80 -8.27
CA GLN A 199 17.42 23.23 -6.92
C GLN A 199 18.06 24.18 -5.90
N ALA A 200 19.25 24.70 -6.20
CA ALA A 200 19.93 25.67 -5.34
C ALA A 200 19.10 26.94 -5.13
N GLY A 201 18.49 27.50 -6.18
CA GLY A 201 17.63 28.68 -6.08
C GLY A 201 16.35 28.47 -5.26
N ARG A 202 15.91 27.22 -5.06
CA ARG A 202 14.80 26.90 -4.14
C ARG A 202 15.26 26.70 -2.69
N LEU A 203 16.49 26.23 -2.50
CA LEU A 203 17.04 25.86 -1.19
C LEU A 203 17.81 27.01 -0.52
N LEU A 204 18.36 27.94 -1.30
CA LEU A 204 19.13 29.09 -0.82
C LEU A 204 18.53 30.37 -1.40
N SER A 205 18.07 31.28 -0.52
CA SER A 205 17.45 32.54 -0.92
C SER A 205 18.42 33.56 -1.53
N ASP A 206 19.71 33.46 -1.19
CA ASP A 206 20.78 34.33 -1.67
C ASP A 206 21.62 33.68 -2.80
N TYR A 207 21.11 32.59 -3.38
CA TYR A 207 21.72 31.96 -4.54
C TYR A 207 21.28 32.67 -5.82
N ASP A 208 22.25 33.21 -6.56
CA ASP A 208 22.04 33.79 -7.88
C ASP A 208 22.95 33.08 -8.90
N PRO A 209 22.39 32.27 -9.82
CA PRO A 209 23.19 31.61 -10.86
C PRO A 209 23.80 32.60 -11.86
N ARG A 210 23.37 33.88 -11.84
CA ARG A 210 23.98 34.95 -12.66
C ARG A 210 25.13 35.67 -11.96
N ALA A 211 25.35 35.44 -10.67
CA ALA A 211 26.47 36.05 -9.96
C ALA A 211 27.84 35.59 -10.52
N GLY A 212 27.88 34.45 -11.22
CA GLY A 212 29.04 33.94 -11.96
C GLY A 212 29.02 34.24 -13.47
N ARG A 213 28.13 35.14 -13.94
CA ARG A 213 28.03 35.49 -15.36
C ARG A 213 29.31 36.21 -15.81
N SER A 214 29.96 35.65 -16.83
CA SER A 214 30.86 36.41 -17.70
C SER A 214 30.15 36.67 -19.03
N ASP A 215 30.60 37.66 -19.80
CA ASP A 215 30.12 37.86 -21.17
C ASP A 215 30.53 36.70 -22.12
N GLU A 216 31.36 35.78 -21.61
CA GLU A 216 31.94 34.66 -22.33
C GLU A 216 31.15 33.34 -22.15
N PHE A 217 30.43 33.16 -21.03
CA PHE A 217 29.82 31.86 -20.66
C PHE A 217 28.37 31.99 -20.15
N LEU A 218 27.49 31.11 -20.64
CA LEU A 218 26.10 30.99 -20.18
C LEU A 218 26.00 29.84 -19.17
N LEU A 219 25.96 30.17 -17.87
CA LEU A 219 26.02 29.24 -16.73
C LEU A 219 24.75 29.25 -15.88
N GLU A 220 23.72 29.97 -16.33
CA GLU A 220 22.51 30.26 -15.56
C GLU A 220 21.32 29.33 -15.83
N SER A 221 21.47 28.35 -16.73
CA SER A 221 20.37 27.46 -17.10
C SER A 221 19.90 26.65 -15.88
N PRO A 222 18.58 26.48 -15.67
CA PRO A 222 18.03 25.75 -14.52
C PRO A 222 18.57 24.33 -14.32
N ALA A 223 18.98 23.67 -15.40
CA ALA A 223 19.48 22.28 -15.37
C ALA A 223 20.99 22.16 -15.18
N GLN A 224 21.75 23.24 -15.36
CA GLN A 224 23.21 23.29 -15.12
C GLN A 224 23.54 23.17 -13.63
N PRO A 225 24.76 22.72 -13.28
CA PRO A 225 25.19 22.62 -11.89
C PRO A 225 25.17 23.98 -11.22
N ALA A 226 24.77 23.99 -9.95
CA ALA A 226 24.91 25.16 -9.11
C ALA A 226 26.40 25.37 -8.79
N ILE A 227 26.90 26.56 -9.13
CA ILE A 227 28.31 26.97 -8.96
C ILE A 227 28.39 28.26 -8.15
N GLY A 228 29.60 28.70 -7.80
CA GLY A 228 29.79 29.88 -6.94
C GLY A 228 29.36 29.63 -5.49
N LEU A 229 29.28 28.35 -5.09
CA LEU A 229 28.98 27.98 -3.71
C LEU A 229 30.28 27.99 -2.91
N THR A 230 30.37 28.83 -1.88
CA THR A 230 31.39 28.65 -0.85
C THR A 230 31.06 27.41 -0.01
N PRO A 231 32.02 26.82 0.73
CA PRO A 231 31.72 25.71 1.64
C PRO A 231 30.58 26.03 2.62
N ARG A 232 30.54 27.26 3.16
CA ARG A 232 29.45 27.73 4.02
C ARG A 232 28.10 27.69 3.30
N LYS A 233 28.02 28.18 2.06
CA LYS A 233 26.78 28.13 1.25
C LYS A 233 26.38 26.70 0.92
N ALA A 234 27.34 25.84 0.55
CA ALA A 234 27.07 24.44 0.25
C ALA A 234 26.50 23.70 1.47
N GLN A 235 27.07 23.91 2.66
CA GLN A 235 26.54 23.34 3.91
C GLN A 235 25.15 23.89 4.26
N ALA A 236 24.92 25.19 4.07
CA ALA A 236 23.59 25.79 4.28
C ALA A 236 22.54 25.19 3.32
N LEU A 237 22.90 24.96 2.06
CA LEU A 237 22.04 24.32 1.06
C LEU A 237 21.64 22.92 1.51
N LEU A 238 22.62 22.11 1.94
CA LEU A 238 22.40 20.74 2.41
C LEU A 238 21.54 20.71 3.69
N ALA A 239 21.72 21.68 4.59
CA ALA A 239 20.87 21.82 5.77
C ALA A 239 19.41 22.15 5.41
N GLN A 240 19.18 22.99 4.38
CA GLN A 240 17.83 23.28 3.89
C GLN A 240 17.21 22.08 3.17
N LEU A 241 18.01 21.31 2.42
CA LEU A 241 17.57 20.04 1.84
C LEU A 241 17.11 19.06 2.93
N GLY A 242 17.85 18.97 4.04
CA GLY A 242 17.47 18.15 5.20
C GLY A 242 16.18 18.61 5.88
N LYS A 243 15.92 19.92 5.96
CA LYS A 243 14.64 20.45 6.48
C LYS A 243 13.45 20.14 5.58
N LEU A 244 13.66 20.09 4.27
CA LEU A 244 12.63 19.71 3.29
C LEU A 244 12.33 18.22 3.37
N ASP A 245 13.32 17.39 3.71
CA ASP A 245 13.16 15.94 3.78
C ASP A 245 12.37 15.48 5.01
N ARG A 246 11.12 15.07 4.77
CA ARG A 246 10.24 14.52 5.80
C ARG A 246 10.71 13.16 6.34
N SER A 247 11.65 12.49 5.67
CA SER A 247 12.22 11.24 6.14
C SER A 247 13.14 11.43 7.35
N GLY A 248 13.66 12.65 7.57
CA GLY A 248 14.57 12.98 8.66
C GLY A 248 16.04 12.66 8.37
N VAL A 249 16.39 12.39 7.11
CA VAL A 249 17.79 12.24 6.67
C VAL A 249 18.54 13.56 6.82
N VAL A 250 19.81 13.45 7.23
CA VAL A 250 20.72 14.60 7.36
C VAL A 250 21.76 14.55 6.25
N TYR A 251 21.81 15.60 5.44
CA TYR A 251 22.76 15.70 4.34
C TYR A 251 24.03 16.44 4.74
N ARG A 252 25.15 16.01 4.15
CA ARG A 252 26.49 16.58 4.34
C ARG A 252 27.30 16.56 3.05
N LEU A 253 28.43 17.25 3.09
CA LEU A 253 29.47 17.09 2.07
C LEU A 253 30.08 15.69 2.19
N PRO A 254 30.52 15.08 1.06
CA PRO A 254 31.40 13.92 1.12
C PRO A 254 32.71 14.28 1.82
N THR A 255 33.37 13.30 2.41
CA THR A 255 34.81 13.40 2.71
C THR A 255 35.62 13.16 1.44
N VAL A 256 36.89 13.60 1.41
CA VAL A 256 37.78 13.31 0.25
C VAL A 256 37.83 11.81 -0.10
N PRO A 257 37.99 10.86 0.85
CA PRO A 257 38.01 9.44 0.53
C PRO A 257 36.68 8.91 0.00
N GLU A 258 35.55 9.41 0.50
CA GLU A 258 34.22 9.00 -0.01
C GLU A 258 34.01 9.49 -1.44
N TRP A 259 34.39 10.74 -1.72
CA TRP A 259 34.30 11.31 -3.04
C TRP A 259 35.17 10.53 -4.04
N ASP A 260 36.44 10.25 -3.70
CA ASP A 260 37.36 9.52 -4.57
C ASP A 260 36.84 8.09 -4.88
N ARG A 261 36.34 7.39 -3.85
CA ARG A 261 35.72 6.07 -4.01
C ARG A 261 34.53 6.11 -4.95
N ALA A 262 33.63 7.08 -4.76
CA ALA A 262 32.47 7.27 -5.61
C ALA A 262 32.87 7.65 -7.05
N ALA A 263 33.78 8.61 -7.21
CA ALA A 263 34.22 9.13 -8.50
C ALA A 263 34.86 8.06 -9.39
N ARG A 264 35.62 7.14 -8.81
CA ARG A 264 36.26 6.01 -9.50
C ARG A 264 35.36 4.80 -9.69
N ALA A 265 34.16 4.80 -9.11
CA ALA A 265 33.21 3.70 -9.17
C ALA A 265 33.82 2.31 -8.85
N GLY A 266 34.67 2.27 -7.81
CA GLY A 266 35.33 1.04 -7.35
C GLY A 266 36.54 0.60 -8.18
N ARG A 267 36.96 1.36 -9.20
CA ARG A 267 38.17 1.08 -9.97
C ARG A 267 39.43 1.60 -9.28
N SER A 268 40.55 0.89 -9.49
CA SER A 268 41.89 1.33 -9.09
C SER A 268 42.54 2.28 -10.10
N THR A 269 41.93 2.42 -11.29
CA THR A 269 42.43 3.30 -12.35
C THR A 269 42.22 4.77 -12.01
N ARG A 270 42.97 5.65 -12.68
CA ARG A 270 42.87 7.12 -12.50
C ARG A 270 41.45 7.67 -12.60
N PHE A 271 40.69 7.20 -13.58
CA PHE A 271 39.30 7.55 -13.81
C PHE A 271 38.42 6.30 -13.78
N TRP A 272 37.10 6.49 -13.68
CA TRP A 272 36.18 5.36 -13.77
C TRP A 272 36.15 4.76 -15.18
N TRP A 273 36.65 5.43 -16.22
CA TRP A 273 36.72 4.88 -17.59
C TRP A 273 38.09 4.26 -17.95
N GLY A 274 39.15 4.54 -17.18
CA GLY A 274 40.50 4.04 -17.45
C GLY A 274 41.61 4.97 -16.93
N GLU A 275 42.82 4.80 -17.45
CA GLU A 275 43.98 5.65 -17.13
C GLU A 275 44.04 6.92 -17.99
N GLU A 276 43.45 6.87 -19.20
CA GLU A 276 43.51 7.95 -20.16
C GLU A 276 42.73 9.19 -19.68
N PRO A 277 43.35 10.38 -19.65
CA PRO A 277 42.72 11.60 -19.12
C PRO A 277 41.65 12.18 -20.03
N LEU A 278 41.71 11.92 -21.34
CA LEU A 278 40.74 12.42 -22.29
C LEU A 278 39.62 11.41 -22.51
N ASN A 279 38.41 11.75 -22.07
CA ASN A 279 37.19 11.07 -22.44
C ASN A 279 36.03 12.07 -22.54
N VAL A 280 35.74 12.50 -23.77
CA VAL A 280 34.70 13.51 -24.06
C VAL A 280 33.27 13.03 -23.73
N GLU A 281 33.05 11.72 -23.65
CA GLU A 281 31.78 11.14 -23.22
C GLU A 281 31.72 10.99 -21.70
N GLY A 282 32.87 10.87 -21.02
CA GLY A 282 32.96 10.61 -19.59
C GLY A 282 33.08 11.85 -18.70
N ALA A 283 33.61 12.95 -19.22
CA ALA A 283 33.86 14.18 -18.46
C ALA A 283 33.79 15.44 -19.32
N ASN A 284 33.20 16.51 -18.75
CA ASN A 284 33.18 17.83 -19.36
C ASN A 284 34.40 18.63 -18.89
N PHE A 285 35.52 18.53 -19.61
CA PHE A 285 36.75 19.28 -19.36
C PHE A 285 37.02 20.27 -20.50
N LEU A 286 38.09 21.06 -20.37
CA LEU A 286 38.53 21.94 -21.45
C LEU A 286 38.87 21.10 -22.70
N GLY A 287 38.17 21.36 -23.81
CA GLY A 287 38.40 20.69 -25.08
C GLY A 287 39.78 21.01 -25.70
N SER A 288 40.23 20.16 -26.63
CA SER A 288 41.53 20.28 -27.30
C SER A 288 41.59 21.31 -28.44
N GLU A 289 40.47 21.92 -28.84
CA GLU A 289 40.42 22.98 -29.86
C GLU A 289 39.43 24.10 -29.43
N PRO A 290 39.89 25.35 -29.21
CA PRO A 290 39.09 26.46 -28.69
C PRO A 290 38.16 27.13 -29.73
N THR A 291 37.64 26.40 -30.71
CA THR A 291 37.03 26.99 -31.93
C THR A 291 35.49 26.96 -32.00
N LEU A 292 34.77 26.78 -30.88
CA LEU A 292 33.31 26.97 -30.84
C LEU A 292 32.90 28.11 -29.88
N PRO A 293 31.85 28.89 -30.20
CA PRO A 293 31.37 29.94 -29.29
C PRO A 293 30.76 29.31 -28.03
N GLY A 294 31.46 29.44 -26.90
CA GLY A 294 30.95 29.27 -25.54
C GLY A 294 31.24 27.92 -24.88
N ASP A 295 32.41 27.78 -24.25
CA ASP A 295 32.68 26.68 -23.31
C ASP A 295 31.77 26.83 -22.08
N THR A 296 30.87 25.87 -21.83
CA THR A 296 29.87 25.97 -20.76
C THR A 296 29.72 24.68 -19.97
N THR A 297 29.10 24.77 -18.79
CA THR A 297 28.63 23.59 -18.04
C THR A 297 27.48 22.89 -18.76
N ALA A 298 27.42 21.57 -18.65
CA ALA A 298 26.34 20.74 -19.14
C ALA A 298 25.23 20.59 -18.09
N SER A 299 24.06 20.11 -18.52
CA SER A 299 22.98 19.75 -17.60
C SER A 299 23.42 18.65 -16.63
N THR A 300 23.16 18.84 -15.34
CA THR A 300 23.45 17.87 -14.25
C THR A 300 22.90 16.47 -14.53
N ARG A 301 21.68 16.38 -15.06
CA ARG A 301 21.11 15.15 -15.63
C ARG A 301 21.04 15.25 -17.14
N PRO A 302 21.63 14.28 -17.84
CA PRO A 302 21.39 14.15 -19.25
C PRO A 302 19.94 13.66 -19.53
N GLY A 303 19.18 14.37 -20.36
CA GLY A 303 17.80 14.02 -20.76
C GLY A 303 17.70 13.14 -22.03
N LEU A 304 16.66 12.31 -22.12
CA LEU A 304 16.40 11.43 -23.28
C LEU A 304 16.45 12.19 -24.63
N GLY A 305 17.32 11.74 -25.55
CA GLY A 305 17.29 12.16 -26.97
C GLY A 305 18.38 13.13 -27.43
N VAL A 306 19.39 13.43 -26.61
CA VAL A 306 20.59 14.19 -27.03
C VAL A 306 21.82 13.33 -26.71
N PRO A 307 22.85 13.21 -27.59
CA PRO A 307 24.09 12.53 -27.24
C PRO A 307 24.70 13.22 -26.01
N GLN A 308 25.00 12.44 -24.97
CA GLN A 308 25.15 12.97 -23.61
C GLN A 308 26.17 12.18 -22.79
N PHE A 309 26.75 12.86 -21.80
CA PHE A 309 27.77 12.30 -20.91
C PHE A 309 27.30 10.98 -20.26
N GLN A 310 28.18 9.98 -20.30
CA GLN A 310 27.94 8.66 -19.77
C GLN A 310 28.06 8.67 -18.23
N ALA A 311 27.15 7.97 -17.57
CA ALA A 311 27.29 7.69 -16.14
C ALA A 311 28.43 6.69 -15.90
N SER A 312 29.13 6.84 -14.78
CA SER A 312 30.01 5.78 -14.28
C SER A 312 29.25 4.46 -14.03
N PRO A 313 29.94 3.32 -13.86
CA PRO A 313 29.30 2.05 -13.49
C PRO A 313 28.40 2.12 -12.25
N TRP A 314 28.64 3.10 -11.37
CA TRP A 314 27.83 3.36 -10.17
C TRP A 314 26.71 4.37 -10.39
N HIS A 315 26.35 4.65 -11.66
CA HIS A 315 25.28 5.56 -12.08
C HIS A 315 25.50 7.02 -11.64
N LEU A 316 26.75 7.43 -11.43
CA LEU A 316 27.12 8.81 -11.12
C LEU A 316 27.53 9.53 -12.40
N PHE A 317 26.95 10.70 -12.63
CA PHE A 317 27.30 11.61 -13.72
C PHE A 317 28.21 12.71 -13.20
N HIS A 318 29.11 13.21 -14.06
CA HIS A 318 29.93 14.40 -13.78
C HIS A 318 30.75 14.31 -12.49
N THR A 319 31.21 13.11 -12.10
CA THR A 319 32.20 12.99 -11.03
C THR A 319 33.57 13.53 -11.45
N PHE A 320 33.80 13.69 -12.75
CA PHE A 320 34.95 14.39 -13.30
C PHE A 320 34.46 15.45 -14.30
N GLY A 321 35.00 16.65 -14.21
CA GLY A 321 34.63 17.80 -15.03
C GLY A 321 33.26 18.38 -14.68
N ASN A 322 32.74 19.22 -15.58
CA ASN A 322 31.52 20.00 -15.43
C ASN A 322 31.66 21.10 -14.36
N ALA A 323 31.51 20.76 -13.08
CA ALA A 323 31.81 21.62 -11.95
C ALA A 323 32.67 20.85 -10.93
N ALA A 324 33.60 21.56 -10.29
CA ALA A 324 34.30 20.97 -9.16
C ALA A 324 33.33 20.74 -8.01
N GLU A 325 33.62 19.79 -7.13
CA GLU A 325 32.75 19.45 -6.01
C GLU A 325 33.46 19.64 -4.67
N TRP A 326 32.75 20.20 -3.70
CA TRP A 326 33.24 20.31 -2.33
C TRP A 326 33.23 18.97 -1.60
N ALA A 327 34.34 18.70 -0.90
CA ALA A 327 34.46 17.66 0.11
C ALA A 327 35.08 18.22 1.40
N THR A 328 34.83 17.59 2.55
CA THR A 328 35.54 17.89 3.80
C THR A 328 36.94 17.27 3.79
N ALA A 329 37.92 18.03 4.28
CA ALA A 329 39.33 17.64 4.36
C ALA A 329 39.86 17.86 5.80
N PRO A 330 40.64 16.92 6.38
CA PRO A 330 41.27 17.12 7.69
C PRO A 330 42.34 18.23 7.67
N PRO A 331 42.65 18.86 8.82
CA PRO A 331 42.00 18.71 10.12
C PRO A 331 40.64 19.41 10.22
N ASP A 332 40.47 20.58 9.61
CA ASP A 332 39.21 21.34 9.55
C ASP A 332 39.20 22.24 8.30
N GLY A 333 39.15 21.63 7.13
CA GLY A 333 39.17 22.34 5.85
C GLY A 333 38.28 21.70 4.79
N PHE A 334 38.39 22.24 3.58
CA PHE A 334 37.63 21.78 2.43
C PHE A 334 38.58 21.45 1.28
N ALA A 335 38.13 20.57 0.40
CA ALA A 335 38.83 20.24 -0.82
C ALA A 335 37.88 20.38 -2.01
N ARG A 336 38.40 20.93 -3.10
CA ARG A 336 37.77 20.92 -4.41
C ARG A 336 38.29 19.72 -5.19
N LEU A 337 37.36 18.91 -5.70
CA LEU A 337 37.64 17.66 -6.39
C LEU A 337 36.95 17.64 -7.76
N GLY A 338 37.34 16.72 -8.64
CA GLY A 338 36.67 16.47 -9.93
C GLY A 338 37.05 17.40 -11.08
N GLY A 339 37.50 18.63 -10.79
CA GLY A 339 37.77 19.63 -11.82
C GLY A 339 36.48 20.12 -12.47
N HIS A 340 36.57 21.03 -13.43
CA HIS A 340 35.41 21.68 -14.07
C HIS A 340 35.65 21.84 -15.58
N PHE A 341 34.66 22.37 -16.30
CA PHE A 341 34.69 22.55 -17.77
C PHE A 341 35.85 23.40 -18.32
N ARG A 342 36.64 24.06 -17.45
CA ARG A 342 37.85 24.84 -17.82
C ARG A 342 39.15 24.17 -17.38
N THR A 343 39.07 23.04 -16.68
CA THR A 343 40.24 22.27 -16.28
C THR A 343 40.80 21.55 -17.50
N GLU A 344 42.08 21.77 -17.80
CA GLU A 344 42.78 20.96 -18.81
C GLU A 344 42.73 19.48 -18.42
N PRO A 345 42.44 18.56 -19.36
CA PRO A 345 42.50 17.13 -19.10
C PRO A 345 43.94 16.71 -18.76
N ALA A 346 44.30 16.71 -17.48
CA ALA A 346 45.64 16.41 -16.99
C ALA A 346 45.72 15.05 -16.27
N GLU A 347 46.96 14.58 -16.03
CA GLU A 347 47.28 13.29 -15.41
C GLU A 347 46.82 13.13 -13.95
N SER A 348 46.33 14.17 -13.28
CA SER A 348 45.58 14.01 -12.04
C SER A 348 44.72 15.24 -11.86
N VAL A 349 43.43 15.06 -11.59
CA VAL A 349 42.60 16.16 -11.11
C VAL A 349 43.08 16.50 -9.70
N THR A 350 44.00 17.47 -9.63
CA THR A 350 44.68 17.85 -8.40
C THR A 350 43.67 18.32 -7.37
N LYS A 351 43.71 17.70 -6.18
CA LYS A 351 42.97 18.16 -5.02
C LYS A 351 43.44 19.57 -4.64
N ILE A 352 42.52 20.53 -4.61
CA ILE A 352 42.82 21.89 -4.16
C ILE A 352 42.23 22.07 -2.76
N GLU A 353 43.08 22.23 -1.75
CA GLU A 353 42.66 22.49 -0.38
C GLU A 353 42.30 23.98 -0.20
N VAL A 354 41.19 24.23 0.49
CA VAL A 354 40.68 25.55 0.82
C VAL A 354 40.31 25.56 2.30
N SER A 355 41.01 26.37 3.09
CA SER A 355 40.79 26.49 4.54
C SER A 355 39.70 27.50 4.91
N ASP A 356 39.44 28.48 4.03
CA ASP A 356 38.41 29.51 4.25
C ASP A 356 37.04 29.03 3.75
N ALA A 357 36.08 28.86 4.67
CA ALA A 357 34.72 28.43 4.37
C ALA A 357 33.89 29.46 3.57
N ASP A 358 34.36 30.70 3.46
CA ASP A 358 33.74 31.78 2.70
C ASP A 358 34.42 32.05 1.36
N SER A 359 35.43 31.26 1.00
CA SER A 359 36.12 31.35 -0.28
C SER A 359 35.71 30.21 -1.21
N THR A 360 35.56 30.51 -2.50
CA THR A 360 35.46 29.47 -3.52
C THR A 360 36.82 28.90 -3.90
N GLY A 361 37.93 29.46 -3.43
CA GLY A 361 39.28 29.13 -3.88
C GLY A 361 39.65 29.88 -5.18
N PRO A 362 40.43 29.27 -6.10
CA PRO A 362 41.03 29.99 -7.24
C PRO A 362 40.03 30.50 -8.28
N ASP A 363 38.87 29.85 -8.41
CA ASP A 363 37.82 30.18 -9.37
C ASP A 363 36.42 29.84 -8.79
N PRO A 364 35.31 30.33 -9.37
CA PRO A 364 33.99 30.11 -8.81
C PRO A 364 33.30 28.81 -9.27
N TYR A 365 33.95 27.96 -10.08
CA TYR A 365 33.31 26.81 -10.73
C TYR A 365 33.24 25.56 -9.83
N VAL A 366 32.69 25.74 -8.63
CA VAL A 366 32.54 24.71 -7.61
C VAL A 366 31.12 24.66 -7.06
N GLY A 367 30.58 23.45 -7.01
CA GLY A 367 29.24 23.11 -6.58
C GLY A 367 29.22 22.08 -5.46
N VAL A 368 28.10 21.35 -5.34
CA VAL A 368 27.89 20.38 -4.28
C VAL A 368 27.17 19.13 -4.77
N ARG A 369 27.62 17.98 -4.27
CA ARG A 369 26.95 16.68 -4.40
C ARG A 369 26.53 16.18 -3.02
N PRO A 370 25.23 16.08 -2.72
CA PRO A 370 24.75 15.66 -1.42
C PRO A 370 25.13 14.21 -1.08
N VAL A 371 25.63 14.01 0.14
CA VAL A 371 25.82 12.70 0.77
C VAL A 371 24.98 12.63 2.04
N PHE A 372 24.50 11.43 2.38
CA PHE A 372 23.98 11.16 3.72
C PHE A 372 24.38 9.77 4.19
N ASP A 373 24.42 9.63 5.51
CA ASP A 373 24.69 8.37 6.18
C ASP A 373 23.40 7.76 6.69
N LEU A 374 23.28 6.46 6.51
CA LEU A 374 22.24 5.68 7.16
C LEU A 374 22.76 4.27 7.40
N ASP A 375 23.14 4.01 8.65
CA ASP A 375 23.51 2.68 9.09
C ASP A 375 22.27 1.88 9.56
N ALA A 376 22.49 0.64 9.98
CA ALA A 376 21.41 -0.21 10.44
C ALA A 376 20.68 0.38 11.66
N GLN A 377 21.40 1.04 12.57
CA GLN A 377 20.82 1.58 13.81
C GLN A 377 19.99 2.84 13.54
N THR A 378 20.61 3.85 12.93
CA THR A 378 19.99 5.13 12.57
C THR A 378 18.82 4.93 11.61
N GLY A 379 18.95 4.04 10.62
CA GLY A 379 17.85 3.66 9.73
C GLY A 379 16.69 3.00 10.47
N SER A 380 16.98 2.06 11.38
CA SER A 380 15.95 1.44 12.21
C SER A 380 15.23 2.46 13.10
N ASP A 381 15.96 3.43 13.64
CA ASP A 381 15.41 4.48 14.51
C ASP A 381 14.51 5.45 13.74
N LEU A 382 14.87 5.83 12.50
CA LEU A 382 13.98 6.61 11.63
C LEU A 382 12.69 5.86 11.30
N VAL A 383 12.79 4.56 10.99
CA VAL A 383 11.59 3.72 10.74
C VAL A 383 10.72 3.64 11.98
N LYS A 384 11.30 3.36 13.15
CA LYS A 384 10.57 3.31 14.44
C LYS A 384 9.90 4.64 14.76
N LYS A 385 10.61 5.77 14.58
CA LYS A 385 10.05 7.12 14.78
C LYS A 385 8.86 7.37 13.86
N THR A 386 8.95 6.94 12.60
CA THR A 386 7.89 7.06 11.60
C THR A 386 6.64 6.24 11.98
N LEU A 387 6.83 5.03 12.51
CA LEU A 387 5.75 4.17 12.99
C LEU A 387 5.15 4.65 14.32
N ALA A 388 5.98 5.15 15.24
CA ALA A 388 5.59 5.59 16.59
C ALA A 388 4.61 6.78 16.58
N GLY A 389 4.51 7.51 15.46
CA GLY A 389 3.47 8.51 15.25
C GLY A 389 2.04 7.93 15.20
N ASP A 390 1.86 6.62 15.29
CA ASP A 390 0.56 5.97 15.45
C ASP A 390 0.60 4.88 16.54
N PRO A 391 -0.14 5.04 17.65
CA PRO A 391 -0.15 4.08 18.77
C PRO A 391 -0.50 2.64 18.35
N ARG A 392 -1.21 2.47 17.22
CA ARG A 392 -1.57 1.15 16.68
C ARG A 392 -0.34 0.35 16.22
N LEU A 393 0.73 1.03 15.81
CA LEU A 393 1.93 0.44 15.24
C LEU A 393 3.12 0.45 16.22
N ALA A 394 2.97 1.08 17.39
CA ALA A 394 4.05 1.31 18.34
C ALA A 394 4.72 0.03 18.87
N LYS A 395 4.06 -1.13 18.77
CA LYS A 395 4.59 -2.44 19.18
C LYS A 395 5.33 -3.18 18.07
N LEU A 396 5.36 -2.65 16.85
CA LEU A 396 6.13 -3.24 15.77
C LEU A 396 7.61 -2.96 16.00
N GLU A 397 8.41 -4.00 15.85
CA GLU A 397 9.84 -3.86 15.73
C GLU A 397 10.21 -3.68 14.27
N ALA A 398 11.25 -2.88 14.03
CA ALA A 398 11.77 -2.60 12.71
C ALA A 398 13.29 -2.67 12.72
N GLN A 399 13.84 -3.31 11.70
CA GLN A 399 15.27 -3.37 11.42
C GLN A 399 15.52 -2.90 9.99
N PHE A 400 16.49 -2.01 9.80
CA PHE A 400 16.89 -1.52 8.49
C PHE A 400 18.22 -2.15 8.06
N ASP A 401 18.24 -2.72 6.86
CA ASP A 401 19.46 -3.14 6.16
C ASP A 401 19.85 -2.05 5.15
N PRO A 402 20.98 -1.34 5.37
CA PRO A 402 21.39 -0.25 4.50
C PRO A 402 21.94 -0.68 3.14
N ASP A 403 22.50 -1.89 3.01
CA ASP A 403 23.05 -2.37 1.72
C ASP A 403 21.95 -2.88 0.79
N ARG A 404 20.86 -3.39 1.38
CA ARG A 404 19.65 -3.82 0.66
C ARG A 404 18.58 -2.74 0.61
N ALA A 405 18.79 -1.62 1.32
CA ALA A 405 17.80 -0.59 1.62
C ALA A 405 16.43 -1.19 2.02
N THR A 406 16.46 -2.23 2.84
CA THR A 406 15.28 -3.04 3.17
C THR A 406 14.91 -2.87 4.63
N VAL A 407 13.61 -2.77 4.92
CA VAL A 407 13.09 -2.76 6.29
C VAL A 407 12.48 -4.12 6.60
N THR A 408 13.00 -4.84 7.59
CA THR A 408 12.33 -6.01 8.14
C THR A 408 11.41 -5.57 9.28
N LEU A 409 10.11 -5.83 9.15
CA LEU A 409 9.12 -5.59 10.20
C LEU A 409 8.75 -6.89 10.89
N GLN A 410 8.72 -6.88 12.22
CA GLN A 410 8.33 -8.03 13.03
C GLN A 410 7.47 -7.65 14.22
N GLY A 411 6.74 -8.64 14.74
CA GLY A 411 5.80 -8.49 15.86
C GLY A 411 4.39 -8.92 15.50
N THR A 412 3.43 -8.56 16.34
CA THR A 412 2.02 -8.97 16.16
C THR A 412 1.13 -7.75 15.95
N LEU A 413 0.45 -7.70 14.81
CA LEU A 413 -0.63 -6.75 14.58
C LEU A 413 -2.00 -7.41 14.76
N PRO A 414 -2.95 -6.70 15.37
CA PRO A 414 -4.22 -7.27 15.74
C PRO A 414 -5.18 -7.50 14.55
N GLU A 415 -5.04 -6.72 13.48
CA GLU A 415 -5.91 -6.71 12.30
C GLU A 415 -5.04 -6.52 11.04
N SER A 416 -5.53 -7.01 9.91
CA SER A 416 -4.85 -6.90 8.62
C SER A 416 -4.84 -5.46 8.10
N SER A 417 -5.86 -4.67 8.43
CA SER A 417 -5.97 -3.24 8.06
C SER A 417 -4.84 -2.37 8.63
N TRP A 418 -4.27 -2.76 9.77
CA TRP A 418 -3.15 -2.06 10.41
C TRP A 418 -1.84 -2.30 9.66
N ARG A 419 -1.73 -3.42 8.93
CA ARG A 419 -0.60 -3.68 8.03
C ARG A 419 -0.53 -2.58 6.97
N ALA A 420 -1.66 -2.29 6.30
CA ALA A 420 -1.75 -1.29 5.23
C ALA A 420 -1.31 0.11 5.69
N LEU A 421 -1.58 0.42 6.95
CA LEU A 421 -1.18 1.68 7.57
C LEU A 421 0.33 1.75 7.78
N ALA A 422 0.96 0.66 8.24
CA ALA A 422 2.41 0.59 8.39
C ALA A 422 3.11 0.81 7.05
N ASP A 423 2.61 0.21 5.97
CA ASP A 423 3.19 0.38 4.64
C ASP A 423 3.10 1.80 4.12
N ARG A 424 1.94 2.45 4.25
CA ARG A 424 1.79 3.86 3.85
C ARG A 424 2.75 4.77 4.60
N LYS A 425 3.01 4.48 5.87
CA LYS A 425 3.97 5.24 6.69
C LYS A 425 5.41 4.98 6.25
N ILE A 426 5.81 3.72 6.07
CA ILE A 426 7.17 3.38 5.62
C ILE A 426 7.42 3.84 4.19
N ALA A 427 6.41 3.82 3.33
CA ALA A 427 6.49 4.34 1.97
C ALA A 427 6.84 5.84 1.92
N SER A 428 6.62 6.60 3.00
CA SER A 428 7.09 8.00 3.08
C SER A 428 8.61 8.13 3.22
N LEU A 429 9.29 7.06 3.65
CA LEU A 429 10.75 6.96 3.68
C LEU A 429 11.22 6.56 2.28
N TRP A 430 11.52 7.56 1.46
CA TRP A 430 11.87 7.40 0.04
C TRP A 430 13.10 6.51 -0.17
N PHE A 431 14.02 6.47 0.80
CA PHE A 431 15.23 5.64 0.76
C PHE A 431 14.98 4.14 0.97
N VAL A 432 13.78 3.72 1.39
CA VAL A 432 13.44 2.31 1.54
C VAL A 432 13.10 1.71 0.18
N ALA A 433 13.85 0.71 -0.26
CA ALA A 433 13.63 -0.01 -1.51
C ALA A 433 12.61 -1.15 -1.36
N ALA A 434 12.61 -1.82 -0.20
CA ALA A 434 11.70 -2.91 0.08
C ALA A 434 11.35 -3.04 1.57
N VAL A 435 10.24 -3.72 1.84
CA VAL A 435 9.83 -4.11 3.19
C VAL A 435 9.69 -5.61 3.24
N GLU A 436 10.37 -6.27 4.17
CA GLU A 436 10.21 -7.69 4.46
C GLU A 436 9.20 -7.89 5.58
N ASN A 437 8.18 -8.71 5.31
CA ASN A 437 7.08 -8.94 6.24
C ASN A 437 7.31 -10.15 7.13
N ARG A 438 7.58 -9.91 8.42
CA ARG A 438 7.55 -10.95 9.47
C ARG A 438 6.49 -10.65 10.53
N VAL A 439 5.51 -9.82 10.19
CA VAL A 439 4.41 -9.46 11.08
C VAL A 439 3.38 -10.57 11.10
N GLN A 440 3.00 -11.01 12.29
CA GLN A 440 1.94 -11.99 12.51
C GLN A 440 0.62 -11.28 12.80
N THR A 441 -0.47 -11.83 12.26
CA THR A 441 -1.83 -11.42 12.62
C THR A 441 -2.57 -12.67 13.09
N PRO A 442 -3.07 -12.69 14.34
CA PRO A 442 -3.77 -13.85 14.87
C PRO A 442 -4.96 -14.23 13.99
N THR A 443 -5.06 -15.51 13.64
CA THR A 443 -6.16 -16.09 12.88
C THR A 443 -7.30 -16.53 13.81
N PHE A 444 -8.52 -16.54 13.28
CA PHE A 444 -9.72 -17.02 13.97
C PHE A 444 -10.00 -18.46 13.55
N ALA A 445 -10.55 -19.29 14.46
CA ALA A 445 -10.97 -20.64 14.11
C ALA A 445 -12.19 -20.61 13.16
N LYS A 446 -12.43 -21.69 12.41
CA LYS A 446 -13.58 -21.78 11.48
C LYS A 446 -14.91 -21.47 12.19
N GLY A 447 -15.66 -20.50 11.66
CA GLY A 447 -16.95 -20.06 12.23
C GLY A 447 -16.84 -19.04 13.38
N GLN A 448 -15.63 -18.70 13.81
CA GLN A 448 -15.41 -17.70 14.85
C GLN A 448 -15.33 -16.29 14.24
N LEU A 449 -16.25 -15.40 14.65
CA LEU A 449 -16.32 -14.00 14.23
C LEU A 449 -15.79 -13.02 15.31
N ALA A 450 -15.57 -13.50 16.53
CA ALA A 450 -15.02 -12.72 17.63
C ALA A 450 -14.19 -13.57 18.59
N ARG A 451 -13.21 -12.97 19.25
CA ARG A 451 -12.41 -13.58 20.30
C ARG A 451 -12.47 -12.74 21.56
N LEU A 452 -12.98 -13.31 22.63
CA LEU A 452 -13.06 -12.72 23.96
C LEU A 452 -11.76 -12.99 24.72
N GLY A 453 -11.24 -11.95 25.36
CA GLY A 453 -10.06 -11.99 26.22
C GLY A 453 -10.40 -11.76 27.69
N GLY A 454 -9.39 -11.36 28.46
CA GLY A 454 -9.52 -11.13 29.91
C GLY A 454 -10.26 -9.85 30.27
N LEU A 455 -10.24 -9.50 31.56
CA LEU A 455 -10.82 -8.24 32.04
C LEU A 455 -10.12 -7.04 31.41
N ALA A 456 -10.88 -6.18 30.74
CA ALA A 456 -10.38 -4.94 30.16
C ALA A 456 -10.49 -3.75 31.11
N GLY A 457 -10.68 -3.96 32.41
CA GLY A 457 -10.85 -2.92 33.42
C GLY A 457 -11.45 -3.46 34.72
N PRO A 458 -11.73 -2.58 35.70
CA PRO A 458 -12.37 -2.98 36.95
C PRO A 458 -13.83 -3.39 36.71
N VAL A 459 -14.28 -4.44 37.38
CA VAL A 459 -15.70 -4.79 37.49
C VAL A 459 -16.40 -3.69 38.27
N ARG A 460 -17.59 -3.28 37.83
CA ARG A 460 -18.40 -2.26 38.50
C ARG A 460 -19.75 -2.84 38.92
N ARG A 461 -20.27 -2.38 40.06
CA ARG A 461 -21.66 -2.66 40.44
C ARG A 461 -22.52 -1.51 39.98
N ILE A 462 -23.60 -1.82 39.27
CA ILE A 462 -24.61 -0.84 38.87
C ILE A 462 -26.00 -1.27 39.33
N THR A 463 -26.91 -0.31 39.47
CA THR A 463 -28.27 -0.55 39.98
C THR A 463 -29.34 0.10 39.10
N PRO A 464 -29.45 -0.30 37.81
CA PRO A 464 -30.53 0.16 36.96
C PRO A 464 -31.88 -0.31 37.51
N LEU A 465 -32.82 0.62 37.66
CA LEU A 465 -34.21 0.35 38.09
C LEU A 465 -34.30 -0.52 39.36
N GLY A 466 -33.38 -0.31 40.32
CA GLY A 466 -33.36 -1.03 41.60
C GLY A 466 -32.78 -2.45 41.55
N ARG A 467 -32.40 -2.97 40.38
CA ARG A 467 -31.82 -4.32 40.22
C ARG A 467 -30.30 -4.28 40.15
N TRP A 468 -29.63 -5.21 40.84
CA TRP A 468 -28.17 -5.22 40.94
C TRP A 468 -27.54 -6.01 39.79
N PHE A 469 -26.65 -5.36 39.06
CA PHE A 469 -25.85 -5.97 38.02
C PHE A 469 -24.36 -5.73 38.28
N TYR A 470 -23.54 -6.69 37.84
CA TYR A 470 -22.12 -6.48 37.65
C TYR A 470 -21.86 -6.16 36.19
N GLU A 471 -21.25 -5.01 35.96
CA GLU A 471 -20.72 -4.58 34.68
C GLU A 471 -19.27 -5.07 34.60
N VAL A 472 -19.03 -6.06 33.74
CA VAL A 472 -17.75 -6.72 33.58
C VAL A 472 -17.15 -6.36 32.22
N PRO A 473 -16.11 -5.49 32.17
CA PRO A 473 -15.46 -5.15 30.91
C PRO A 473 -14.52 -6.28 30.50
N LEU A 474 -14.72 -6.85 29.30
CA LEU A 474 -13.84 -7.84 28.69
C LEU A 474 -13.12 -7.27 27.47
N GLU A 475 -11.94 -7.78 27.18
CA GLU A 475 -11.30 -7.53 25.88
C GLU A 475 -12.05 -8.28 24.79
N VAL A 476 -12.26 -7.63 23.64
CA VAL A 476 -12.83 -8.28 22.45
C VAL A 476 -12.02 -7.93 21.22
N ARG A 477 -11.77 -8.95 20.40
CA ARG A 477 -11.18 -8.82 19.07
C ARG A 477 -12.14 -9.40 18.06
N TRP A 478 -12.45 -8.63 17.03
CA TRP A 478 -13.35 -9.04 15.97
C TRP A 478 -12.55 -9.61 14.79
N SER A 479 -13.10 -10.60 14.09
CA SER A 479 -12.50 -11.05 12.82
C SER A 479 -12.59 -9.94 11.78
N ASP A 480 -11.59 -9.81 10.92
CA ASP A 480 -11.69 -8.97 9.72
C ASP A 480 -12.59 -9.66 8.69
N PRO A 481 -13.55 -8.96 8.07
CA PRO A 481 -13.93 -7.56 8.31
C PRO A 481 -14.75 -7.38 9.60
N LEU A 482 -14.57 -6.23 10.27
CA LEU A 482 -15.30 -5.85 11.49
C LEU A 482 -16.83 -6.05 11.34
N PRO A 483 -17.55 -6.30 12.46
CA PRO A 483 -19.00 -6.44 12.40
C PRO A 483 -19.70 -5.25 11.72
N VAL A 484 -20.91 -5.45 11.24
CA VAL A 484 -21.69 -4.40 10.59
C VAL A 484 -22.58 -3.78 11.66
N SER A 485 -22.51 -2.46 11.81
CA SER A 485 -23.37 -1.72 12.75
C SER A 485 -24.84 -2.05 12.47
N GLY A 486 -25.62 -2.32 13.52
CA GLY A 486 -27.03 -2.73 13.42
C GLY A 486 -27.29 -4.25 13.37
N THR A 487 -26.25 -5.08 13.30
CA THR A 487 -26.41 -6.54 13.42
C THR A 487 -26.72 -6.98 14.85
N GLU A 488 -27.57 -8.00 15.01
CA GLU A 488 -28.05 -8.42 16.34
C GLU A 488 -27.03 -9.31 17.05
N TRP A 489 -26.15 -8.71 17.84
CA TRP A 489 -25.21 -9.44 18.69
C TRP A 489 -25.74 -9.61 20.10
N TRP A 490 -25.45 -10.78 20.67
CA TRP A 490 -25.86 -11.16 22.00
C TRP A 490 -24.67 -11.63 22.81
N VAL A 491 -24.61 -11.17 24.06
CA VAL A 491 -23.71 -11.73 25.07
C VAL A 491 -24.47 -12.81 25.81
N ASN A 492 -23.87 -13.99 25.88
CA ASN A 492 -24.41 -15.15 26.60
C ASN A 492 -23.49 -15.47 27.76
N VAL A 493 -24.07 -15.64 28.95
CA VAL A 493 -23.37 -16.02 30.18
C VAL A 493 -23.95 -17.35 30.64
N TYR A 494 -23.11 -18.38 30.62
CA TYR A 494 -23.43 -19.75 31.00
C TYR A 494 -22.98 -20.01 32.45
N LEU A 495 -23.91 -20.54 33.24
CA LEU A 495 -23.70 -20.86 34.64
C LEU A 495 -23.22 -22.32 34.79
N PRO A 496 -22.35 -22.63 35.78
CA PRO A 496 -21.85 -24.00 36.02
C PRO A 496 -22.92 -25.09 36.26
N GLY A 497 -24.17 -24.71 36.54
CA GLY A 497 -25.32 -25.62 36.74
C GLY A 497 -26.31 -25.68 35.57
N GLY A 498 -25.93 -25.21 34.38
CA GLY A 498 -26.79 -25.26 33.17
C GLY A 498 -27.76 -24.07 33.02
N GLY A 499 -27.77 -23.13 33.97
CA GLY A 499 -28.48 -21.86 33.82
C GLY A 499 -27.82 -20.94 32.79
N HIS A 500 -28.59 -20.04 32.20
CA HIS A 500 -28.13 -19.10 31.17
C HIS A 500 -28.75 -17.72 31.39
N MET A 501 -27.99 -16.69 31.04
CA MET A 501 -28.51 -15.33 30.89
C MET A 501 -27.92 -14.70 29.63
N SER A 502 -28.72 -13.87 28.97
CA SER A 502 -28.36 -13.20 27.73
C SER A 502 -28.73 -11.73 27.79
N HIS A 503 -28.01 -10.90 27.05
CA HIS A 503 -28.46 -9.56 26.72
C HIS A 503 -27.96 -9.16 25.34
N ARG A 504 -28.78 -8.39 24.64
CA ARG A 504 -28.44 -7.83 23.34
C ARG A 504 -27.42 -6.69 23.52
N LEU A 505 -26.44 -6.61 22.63
CA LEU A 505 -25.54 -5.48 22.54
C LEU A 505 -26.26 -4.28 21.91
N ALA A 506 -26.42 -3.21 22.69
CA ALA A 506 -27.28 -2.08 22.35
C ALA A 506 -26.74 -1.20 21.21
N THR A 507 -25.42 -1.24 20.96
CA THR A 507 -24.70 -0.54 19.88
C THR A 507 -23.23 -0.87 20.10
N THR A 508 -22.81 -2.08 19.78
CA THR A 508 -21.42 -2.16 19.30
C THR A 508 -21.47 -1.56 17.91
N GLU A 509 -21.24 -0.25 17.79
CA GLU A 509 -20.33 0.13 16.71
C GLU A 509 -19.12 -0.77 16.94
N PRO A 510 -18.82 -1.70 16.04
CA PRO A 510 -17.62 -2.52 16.15
C PRO A 510 -16.35 -1.69 15.92
N ASP A 511 -16.42 -0.38 16.22
CA ASP A 511 -15.34 0.57 16.08
C ASP A 511 -14.48 0.56 17.35
N ARG A 512 -13.26 0.04 17.17
CA ARG A 512 -12.00 0.42 17.84
C ARG A 512 -11.84 0.30 19.37
N SER A 513 -12.88 0.21 20.18
CA SER A 513 -12.73 0.26 21.64
C SER A 513 -12.06 -0.99 22.23
N ARG A 514 -12.12 -2.13 21.51
CA ARG A 514 -11.64 -3.46 21.96
C ARG A 514 -12.18 -3.89 23.32
N ARG A 515 -13.31 -3.31 23.73
CA ARG A 515 -13.96 -3.55 25.00
C ARG A 515 -15.39 -4.00 24.78
N LEU A 516 -15.74 -5.11 25.42
CA LEU A 516 -17.08 -5.66 25.50
C LEU A 516 -17.58 -5.52 26.93
N THR A 517 -18.70 -4.84 27.13
CA THR A 517 -19.33 -4.76 28.45
C THR A 517 -20.30 -5.92 28.63
N VAL A 518 -20.03 -6.75 29.64
CA VAL A 518 -20.86 -7.91 29.99
C VAL A 518 -21.66 -7.62 31.25
N MET A 519 -22.97 -7.63 31.13
CA MET A 519 -23.90 -7.48 32.26
C MET A 519 -24.24 -8.83 32.89
N ILE A 520 -23.97 -8.97 34.20
CA ILE A 520 -24.29 -10.18 34.98
C ILE A 520 -25.28 -9.82 36.10
N ASP A 521 -26.46 -10.44 36.07
CA ASP A 521 -27.53 -10.22 37.06
C ASP A 521 -27.25 -10.99 38.36
N ARG A 522 -27.06 -10.25 39.46
CA ARG A 522 -26.79 -10.85 40.78
C ARG A 522 -27.90 -11.78 41.27
N SER A 523 -29.16 -11.46 41.00
CA SER A 523 -30.30 -12.25 41.46
C SER A 523 -30.31 -13.64 40.81
N ARG A 524 -29.96 -13.71 39.52
CA ARG A 524 -29.80 -14.96 38.77
C ARG A 524 -28.64 -15.81 39.29
N MET A 525 -27.53 -15.18 39.64
CA MET A 525 -26.40 -15.87 40.28
C MET A 525 -26.78 -16.48 41.62
N SER A 526 -27.51 -15.70 42.44
CA SER A 526 -27.94 -16.13 43.77
C SER A 526 -28.96 -17.27 43.69
N ALA A 527 -29.92 -17.18 42.76
CA ALA A 527 -30.91 -18.22 42.52
C ALA A 527 -30.29 -19.54 42.02
N ALA A 528 -29.16 -19.46 41.31
CA ALA A 528 -28.39 -20.63 40.88
C ALA A 528 -27.47 -21.20 41.98
N GLY A 529 -27.50 -20.65 43.21
CA GLY A 529 -26.68 -21.12 44.32
C GLY A 529 -25.18 -20.86 44.14
N LEU A 530 -24.79 -19.95 43.25
CA LEU A 530 -23.38 -19.70 42.94
C LEU A 530 -22.72 -18.84 44.02
N ALA A 531 -21.61 -19.34 44.56
CA ALA A 531 -20.76 -18.58 45.46
C ALA A 531 -20.25 -17.31 44.79
N ALA A 532 -19.98 -16.29 45.60
CA ALA A 532 -19.35 -15.07 45.12
C ALA A 532 -17.97 -15.44 44.49
N ASN A 533 -17.69 -14.94 43.29
CA ASN A 533 -16.50 -15.27 42.47
C ASN A 533 -16.54 -16.59 41.70
N ALA A 534 -17.64 -17.36 41.75
CA ALA A 534 -17.76 -18.56 40.93
C ALA A 534 -17.60 -18.20 39.44
N PRO A 535 -16.74 -18.90 38.69
CA PRO A 535 -16.53 -18.59 37.28
C PRO A 535 -17.82 -18.85 36.48
N VAL A 536 -18.15 -17.92 35.59
CA VAL A 536 -19.18 -18.10 34.56
C VAL A 536 -18.53 -18.07 33.19
N SER A 537 -19.07 -18.80 32.22
CA SER A 537 -18.53 -18.79 30.86
C SER A 537 -19.26 -17.77 30.01
N VAL A 538 -18.54 -16.92 29.29
CA VAL A 538 -19.12 -15.90 28.42
C VAL A 538 -18.80 -16.22 26.96
N ALA A 539 -19.78 -16.05 26.08
CA ALA A 539 -19.61 -16.10 24.63
C ALA A 539 -20.50 -15.08 23.91
N LEU A 540 -20.14 -14.76 22.66
CA LEU A 540 -20.96 -13.97 21.76
C LEU A 540 -21.73 -14.89 20.80
N SER A 541 -23.00 -14.55 20.58
CA SER A 541 -23.81 -15.15 19.53
C SER A 541 -24.38 -14.10 18.58
N LEU A 542 -24.66 -14.55 17.36
CA LEU A 542 -25.09 -13.70 16.26
C LEU A 542 -26.53 -14.04 15.83
N GLY A 543 -27.36 -13.00 15.65
CA GLY A 543 -28.76 -13.09 15.23
C GLY A 543 -29.74 -13.49 16.33
N GLY A 544 -29.28 -13.73 17.56
CA GLY A 544 -30.13 -14.12 18.68
C GLY A 544 -29.33 -14.66 19.87
N GLU A 545 -29.98 -14.79 21.02
CA GLU A 545 -29.41 -15.45 22.19
C GLU A 545 -29.12 -16.94 21.95
N ALA A 546 -28.14 -17.50 22.65
CA ALA A 546 -27.74 -18.90 22.57
C ALA A 546 -27.79 -19.53 23.97
N ALA A 547 -28.78 -20.41 24.20
CA ALA A 547 -29.06 -20.99 25.52
C ALA A 547 -27.97 -21.94 26.04
N ASN A 548 -27.16 -22.51 25.15
CA ASN A 548 -26.01 -23.33 25.50
C ASN A 548 -24.80 -22.98 24.62
N SER A 549 -23.61 -23.37 25.07
CA SER A 549 -22.36 -22.99 24.41
C SER A 549 -22.06 -23.77 23.12
N ALA A 550 -22.80 -24.84 22.84
CA ALA A 550 -22.68 -25.63 21.61
C ALA A 550 -23.63 -25.12 20.51
N ASP A 551 -24.43 -24.09 20.79
CA ASP A 551 -25.35 -23.51 19.82
C ASP A 551 -24.57 -22.95 18.61
N PRO A 552 -24.95 -23.29 17.37
CA PRO A 552 -24.25 -22.83 16.17
C PRO A 552 -24.32 -21.30 15.95
N ARG A 553 -25.15 -20.58 16.71
CA ARG A 553 -25.13 -19.12 16.77
C ARG A 553 -23.92 -18.57 17.53
N VAL A 554 -23.27 -19.37 18.37
CA VAL A 554 -22.07 -18.97 19.11
C VAL A 554 -20.91 -18.83 18.13
N VAL A 555 -20.42 -17.60 18.00
CA VAL A 555 -19.39 -17.21 17.02
C VAL A 555 -18.14 -16.65 17.72
N SER A 556 -17.98 -16.94 19.02
CA SER A 556 -16.74 -16.64 19.75
C SER A 556 -16.21 -17.85 20.50
N ASN A 557 -14.98 -17.74 21.01
CA ASN A 557 -14.54 -18.63 22.07
C ASN A 557 -15.37 -18.41 23.34
N LEU A 558 -15.39 -19.42 24.19
CA LEU A 558 -15.85 -19.32 25.58
C LEU A 558 -14.71 -18.74 26.42
N VAL A 559 -15.02 -17.74 27.24
CA VAL A 559 -14.06 -17.22 28.22
C VAL A 559 -14.63 -17.36 29.64
N PRO A 560 -13.89 -17.94 30.59
CA PRO A 560 -14.30 -17.96 31.98
C PRO A 560 -14.10 -16.57 32.59
N VAL A 561 -15.13 -16.05 33.23
CA VAL A 561 -15.19 -14.70 33.78
C VAL A 561 -15.54 -14.76 35.26
N ARG A 562 -14.82 -13.96 36.03
CA ARG A 562 -15.09 -13.70 37.44
C ARG A 562 -15.70 -12.30 37.58
N TRP A 563 -16.73 -12.19 38.40
CA TRP A 563 -17.67 -11.06 38.43
C TRP A 563 -17.66 -10.28 39.75
N GLN A 564 -16.57 -10.39 40.53
CA GLN A 564 -16.43 -9.65 41.78
C GLN A 564 -15.80 -8.27 41.59
N LEU A 565 -16.22 -7.33 42.43
CA LEU A 565 -15.45 -6.13 42.75
C LEU A 565 -14.18 -6.61 43.48
N LYS A 566 -13.00 -6.36 42.92
CA LYS A 566 -11.74 -6.49 43.68
C LYS A 566 -11.60 -5.33 44.64
#